data_AF-A0A0C9SXR9-F1
#
_entry.id   AF-A0A0C9SXR9-F1
#
_cell.length_a   1.000
_cell.length_b   1.000
_cell.length_c   1.000
_cell.angle_alpha   90.00
_cell.angle_beta   90.00
_cell.angle_gamma   90.00
#
_symmetry.space_group_name_H-M   'P 1'
#
loop_
_entity.id
_entity.type
_entity.pdbx_description
1 polymer ?
#
loop_
_entity_poly.entity_id
_entity_poly.type
_entity_poly.pdbx_seq_one_letter_code
_entity_poly.pdbx_strand_id
1 'polypeptide(L)'
;MNFSLATDSPFNTVLVSPEGRAVYRIETPSFVSTITSTVTKVASDGGNEVELGRVVWQSGRPGTVVVSGRELCINKNKFFGSSRTFTALNGQSYKWSFDGGSSLMASNDSRQAPAATYSPSTRLNPGLIHITPHGLTITGDVLITFVCVEGERRNAQRRKT
;
A
#
# COMPACT_ATOMS: atom_id res chain seq x y z
N MET A 1 -11.41 -7.58 -5.55
CA MET A 1 -12.13 -6.34 -5.21
C MET A 1 -11.35 -5.15 -5.72
N ASN A 2 -12.02 -4.19 -6.34
CA ASN A 2 -11.41 -2.99 -6.92
C ASN A 2 -11.65 -1.81 -5.99
N PHE A 3 -10.62 -1.02 -5.70
CA PHE A 3 -10.77 0.25 -5.01
C PHE A 3 -10.15 1.38 -5.82
N SER A 4 -10.94 2.40 -6.09
CA SER A 4 -10.43 3.64 -6.69
C SER A 4 -9.86 4.54 -5.61
N LEU A 5 -8.77 5.23 -5.92
CA LEU A 5 -8.21 6.27 -5.07
C LEU A 5 -8.93 7.59 -5.36
N ALA A 6 -9.51 8.21 -4.32
CA ALA A 6 -10.19 9.49 -4.45
C ALA A 6 -9.26 10.63 -4.89
N THR A 7 -8.00 10.56 -4.48
CA THR A 7 -6.92 11.44 -4.95
C THR A 7 -5.76 10.59 -5.45
N ASP A 8 -5.03 11.07 -6.45
CA ASP A 8 -3.83 10.40 -6.94
C ASP A 8 -2.66 10.57 -5.95
N SER A 9 -2.74 9.91 -4.80
CA SER A 9 -1.76 9.97 -3.72
C SER A 9 -1.79 8.69 -2.88
N PRO A 10 -0.64 8.04 -2.62
CA PRO A 10 -0.57 6.93 -1.67
C PRO A 10 -0.51 7.38 -0.21
N PHE A 11 -0.53 8.69 0.06
CA PHE A 11 -0.31 9.25 1.41
C PHE A 11 -1.58 9.84 2.05
N ASN A 12 -2.44 10.47 1.24
CA ASN A 12 -3.60 11.23 1.70
C ASN A 12 -4.74 10.98 0.71
N THR A 13 -5.41 9.85 0.84
CA THR A 13 -6.48 9.40 -0.09
C THR A 13 -7.47 8.50 0.61
N VAL A 14 -8.65 8.37 0.01
CA VAL A 14 -9.68 7.41 0.41
C VAL A 14 -9.78 6.34 -0.68
N LEU A 15 -9.80 5.08 -0.27
CA LEU A 15 -10.07 3.95 -1.14
C LEU A 15 -11.58 3.72 -1.20
N VAL A 16 -12.14 3.90 -2.38
CA VAL A 16 -13.58 3.86 -2.64
C VAL A 16 -13.93 2.57 -3.36
N SER A 17 -14.97 1.88 -2.91
CA SER A 17 -15.47 0.66 -3.54
C SER A 17 -16.15 0.96 -4.89
N PRO A 18 -16.42 -0.06 -5.72
CA PRO A 18 -17.14 0.14 -6.99
C PRO A 18 -18.55 0.73 -6.80
N GLU A 19 -19.14 0.52 -5.61
CA GLU A 19 -20.44 1.07 -5.22
C GLU A 19 -20.37 2.53 -4.73
N GLY A 20 -19.19 3.17 -4.81
CA GLY A 20 -18.99 4.57 -4.42
C GLY A 20 -18.84 4.79 -2.90
N ARG A 21 -18.61 3.74 -2.11
CA ARG A 21 -18.47 3.85 -0.64
C ARG A 21 -17.01 3.93 -0.22
N ALA A 22 -16.69 4.80 0.74
CA ALA A 22 -15.37 4.83 1.37
C ALA A 22 -15.16 3.55 2.20
N VAL A 23 -14.07 2.82 1.94
CA VAL A 23 -13.77 1.55 2.64
C VAL A 23 -12.49 1.65 3.46
N TYR A 24 -11.46 2.31 2.93
CA TYR A 24 -10.21 2.55 3.65
C TYR A 24 -9.80 4.01 3.51
N ARG A 25 -9.16 4.53 4.54
CA ARG A 25 -8.54 5.85 4.51
C ARG A 25 -7.04 5.71 4.72
N ILE A 26 -6.28 6.48 3.95
CA ILE A 26 -4.84 6.62 4.09
C ILE A 26 -4.55 8.07 4.42
N GLU A 27 -3.93 8.32 5.56
CA GLU A 27 -3.62 9.66 6.05
C GLU A 27 -2.14 9.78 6.41
N THR A 28 -1.53 10.88 6.02
CA THR A 28 -0.15 11.24 6.36
C THR A 28 -0.14 12.70 6.79
N PRO A 29 -0.22 12.99 8.09
CA PRO A 29 -0.20 14.35 8.60
C PRO A 29 1.18 14.98 8.33
N SER A 30 1.18 16.17 7.74
CA SER A 30 2.38 16.86 7.25
C SER A 30 3.06 17.78 8.28
N PHE A 31 2.43 18.00 9.44
CA PHE A 31 2.85 18.99 10.44
C PHE A 31 3.59 18.38 11.66
N VAL A 32 3.82 17.07 11.67
CA VAL A 32 4.52 16.37 12.76
C VAL A 32 6.00 16.16 12.43
N SER A 33 6.86 16.24 13.45
CA SER A 33 8.30 15.96 13.33
C SER A 33 8.60 14.56 12.81
N THR A 34 7.65 13.62 13.00
CA THR A 34 7.69 12.27 12.46
C THR A 34 6.54 12.09 11.47
N ILE A 35 6.87 12.01 10.18
CA ILE A 35 5.90 11.75 9.13
C ILE A 35 5.46 10.29 9.24
N THR A 36 4.18 10.07 9.54
CA THR A 36 3.60 8.72 9.68
C THR A 36 2.40 8.61 8.77
N SER A 37 2.38 7.60 7.90
CA SER A 37 1.17 7.25 7.14
C SER A 37 0.38 6.19 7.91
N THR A 38 -0.90 6.40 8.14
CA THR A 38 -1.80 5.44 8.79
C THR A 38 -2.83 4.95 7.78
N VAL A 39 -3.13 3.65 7.81
CA VAL A 39 -4.24 3.08 7.04
C VAL A 39 -5.33 2.64 8.00
N THR A 40 -6.53 3.19 7.84
CA THR A 40 -7.70 2.81 8.63
C THR A 40 -8.77 2.18 7.75
N LYS A 41 -9.50 1.21 8.30
CA LYS A 41 -10.75 0.72 7.73
C LYS A 41 -11.89 1.61 8.22
N VAL A 42 -12.62 2.18 7.27
CA VAL A 42 -13.77 3.05 7.53
C VAL A 42 -14.95 2.17 7.96
N ALA A 43 -15.63 2.56 9.04
CA ALA A 43 -16.83 1.87 9.48
C ALA A 43 -18.01 2.17 8.54
N SER A 44 -18.77 1.13 8.19
CA SER A 44 -19.91 1.25 7.26
C SER A 44 -21.12 1.96 7.86
N ASP A 45 -21.18 2.10 9.18
CA ASP A 45 -22.36 2.51 9.97
C ASP A 45 -22.06 3.66 10.96
N GLY A 46 -20.94 4.37 10.79
CA GLY A 46 -20.51 5.42 11.72
C GLY A 46 -19.89 4.89 13.02
N GLY A 47 -19.61 3.59 13.11
CA GLY A 47 -18.79 3.01 14.17
C GLY A 47 -17.32 3.49 14.15
N ASN A 48 -16.52 2.94 15.06
CA ASN A 48 -15.11 3.31 15.18
C ASN A 48 -14.29 2.83 13.97
N GLU A 49 -13.46 3.71 13.42
CA GLU A 49 -12.46 3.34 12.43
C GLU A 49 -11.42 2.38 13.05
N VAL A 50 -11.00 1.37 12.29
CA VAL A 50 -10.02 0.37 12.76
C VAL A 50 -8.68 0.62 12.07
N GLU A 51 -7.63 0.93 12.83
CA GLU A 51 -6.26 1.01 12.30
C GLU A 51 -5.81 -0.37 11.81
N LEU A 52 -5.49 -0.47 10.53
CA LEU A 52 -4.89 -1.67 9.93
C LEU A 52 -3.36 -1.66 10.10
N GLY A 53 -2.77 -0.47 10.18
CA GLY A 53 -1.36 -0.30 10.42
C GLY A 53 -0.85 1.10 10.08
N ARG A 54 0.47 1.25 10.14
CA ARG A 54 1.15 2.51 9.83
C ARG A 54 2.54 2.32 9.25
N VAL A 55 3.01 3.33 8.54
CA VAL A 55 4.38 3.48 8.01
C VAL A 55 4.99 4.73 8.61
N VAL A 56 6.02 4.57 9.43
CA VAL A 56 6.83 5.67 9.94
C VAL A 56 7.93 5.98 8.94
N TRP A 57 7.95 7.21 8.41
CA TRP A 57 8.88 7.63 7.39
C TRP A 57 10.12 8.30 7.99
N GLN A 58 11.29 7.96 7.46
CA GLN A 58 12.58 8.55 7.80
C GLN A 58 13.22 9.12 6.53
N SER A 59 13.27 10.44 6.42
CA SER A 59 13.84 11.15 5.24
C SER A 59 13.25 10.69 3.89
N GLY A 60 11.93 10.48 3.86
CA GLY A 60 11.19 10.03 2.67
C GLY A 60 11.35 8.54 2.33
N ARG A 61 12.06 7.77 3.17
CA ARG A 61 12.14 6.31 3.09
C ARG A 61 11.28 5.67 4.18
N PRO A 62 10.73 4.47 3.97
CA PRO A 62 10.06 3.75 5.03
C PRO A 62 11.10 3.35 6.09
N GLY A 63 10.86 3.74 7.35
CA GLY A 63 11.69 3.38 8.50
C GLY A 63 11.12 2.16 9.23
N THR A 64 9.95 2.32 9.83
CA THR A 64 9.22 1.25 10.54
C THR A 64 7.86 1.06 9.90
N VAL A 65 7.50 -0.18 9.61
CA VAL A 65 6.18 -0.54 9.07
C VAL A 65 5.49 -1.46 10.05
N VAL A 66 4.27 -1.15 10.44
CA VAL A 66 3.48 -1.94 11.40
C VAL A 66 2.16 -2.32 10.76
N VAL A 67 1.79 -3.60 10.83
CA VAL A 67 0.49 -4.14 10.39
C VAL A 67 -0.12 -4.91 11.55
N SER A 68 -1.34 -4.56 11.95
CA SER A 68 -2.06 -5.21 13.06
C SER A 68 -1.20 -5.37 14.34
N GLY A 69 -0.39 -4.36 14.67
CA GLY A 69 0.50 -4.36 15.83
C GLY A 69 1.83 -5.11 15.66
N ARG A 70 2.07 -5.76 14.51
CA ARG A 70 3.33 -6.45 14.20
C ARG A 70 4.21 -5.61 13.29
N GLU A 71 5.49 -5.48 13.63
CA GLU A 71 6.47 -4.87 12.74
C GLU A 71 6.71 -5.76 11.50
N LEU A 72 6.73 -5.14 10.33
CA LEU A 72 6.87 -5.77 9.04
C LEU A 72 8.19 -5.35 8.40
N CYS A 73 9.10 -6.31 8.22
CA CYS A 73 10.36 -6.07 7.52
C CYS A 73 10.17 -6.11 6.01
N ILE A 74 10.37 -4.97 5.34
CA ILE A 74 10.31 -4.87 3.88
C ILE A 74 11.72 -4.80 3.31
N ASN A 75 12.12 -5.86 2.63
CA ASN A 75 13.45 -6.00 2.05
C ASN A 75 13.48 -5.51 0.61
N LYS A 76 14.50 -4.72 0.27
CA LYS A 76 14.78 -4.33 -1.11
C LYS A 76 15.75 -5.32 -1.73
N ASN A 77 15.31 -6.02 -2.78
CA ASN A 77 16.24 -6.84 -3.54
C ASN A 77 17.11 -5.94 -4.42
N LYS A 78 18.43 -6.11 -4.37
CA LYS A 78 19.39 -5.33 -5.16
C LYS A 78 19.67 -5.94 -6.54
N PHE A 79 19.39 -7.24 -6.74
CA PHE A 79 19.77 -7.98 -7.95
C PHE A 79 18.68 -8.04 -9.02
N PHE A 80 17.40 -7.94 -8.63
CA PHE A 80 16.25 -8.02 -9.56
C PHE A 80 15.32 -6.83 -9.40
N GLY A 81 15.72 -5.73 -10.05
CA GLY A 81 14.95 -4.49 -10.12
C GLY A 81 14.69 -3.87 -8.76
N SER A 82 13.95 -2.76 -8.74
CA SER A 82 13.58 -2.05 -7.52
C SER A 82 12.50 -2.78 -6.70
N SER A 83 12.43 -4.11 -6.71
CA SER A 83 11.40 -4.91 -6.05
C SER A 83 11.47 -4.86 -4.52
N ARG A 84 10.34 -5.13 -3.85
CA ARG A 84 10.24 -5.20 -2.39
C ARG A 84 9.65 -6.53 -1.97
N THR A 85 10.26 -7.22 -1.02
CA THR A 85 9.75 -8.48 -0.48
C THR A 85 9.46 -8.36 1.02
N PHE A 86 8.44 -9.05 1.48
CA PHE A 86 8.06 -9.11 2.89
C PHE A 86 7.37 -10.44 3.20
N THR A 87 7.13 -10.70 4.48
CA THR A 87 6.37 -11.86 4.95
C THR A 87 5.08 -11.39 5.59
N ALA A 88 3.93 -11.71 4.99
CA ALA A 88 2.62 -11.25 5.44
C ALA A 88 2.19 -11.93 6.75
N LEU A 89 1.02 -11.56 7.30
CA LEU A 89 0.50 -12.14 8.55
C LEU A 89 0.22 -13.64 8.43
N ASN A 90 -0.10 -14.12 7.23
CA ASN A 90 -0.32 -15.54 6.95
C ASN A 90 0.98 -16.38 6.89
N GLY A 91 2.15 -15.78 7.13
CA GLY A 91 3.45 -16.46 7.08
C GLY A 91 4.01 -16.68 5.68
N GLN A 92 3.27 -16.33 4.62
CA GLN A 92 3.74 -16.42 3.23
C GLN A 92 4.53 -15.18 2.84
N SER A 93 5.58 -15.39 2.05
CA SER A 93 6.37 -14.28 1.48
C SER A 93 5.69 -13.74 0.22
N TYR A 94 5.71 -12.41 0.06
CA TYR A 94 5.18 -11.69 -1.09
C TYR A 94 6.23 -10.74 -1.66
N LYS A 95 6.06 -10.42 -2.94
CA LYS A 95 6.94 -9.52 -3.69
C LYS A 95 6.13 -8.48 -4.44
N TRP A 96 6.46 -7.22 -4.23
CA TRP A 96 6.10 -6.11 -5.10
C TRP A 96 7.12 -5.96 -6.23
N SER A 97 6.63 -5.97 -7.47
CA SER A 97 7.35 -5.64 -8.69
C SER A 97 6.74 -4.43 -9.38
N PHE A 98 7.56 -3.66 -10.08
CA PHE A 98 7.17 -2.41 -10.73
C PHE A 98 7.36 -2.55 -12.24
N ASP A 99 6.33 -2.23 -13.01
CA ASP A 99 6.38 -2.26 -14.47
C ASP A 99 5.46 -1.17 -15.05
N GLY A 100 5.95 -0.42 -16.04
CA GLY A 100 5.16 0.62 -16.72
C GLY A 100 4.51 1.67 -15.80
N GLY A 101 5.08 1.92 -14.62
CA GLY A 101 4.50 2.81 -13.60
C GLY A 101 3.40 2.20 -12.72
N SER A 102 3.00 0.96 -13.02
CA SER A 102 2.12 0.12 -12.21
C SER A 102 2.92 -0.75 -11.24
N SER A 103 2.23 -1.29 -10.24
CA SER A 103 2.83 -2.10 -9.18
C SER A 103 2.03 -3.38 -8.98
N LEU A 104 2.70 -4.52 -9.03
CA LEU A 104 2.11 -5.85 -8.88
C LEU A 104 2.66 -6.52 -7.63
N MET A 105 1.77 -7.04 -6.80
CA MET A 105 2.08 -7.89 -5.66
C MET A 105 1.69 -9.34 -5.98
N ALA A 106 2.64 -10.26 -5.85
CA ALA A 106 2.42 -11.69 -6.01
C ALA A 106 3.12 -12.48 -4.90
N SER A 107 2.70 -13.73 -4.67
CA SER A 107 3.43 -14.63 -3.78
C SER A 107 4.88 -14.81 -4.26
N ASN A 108 5.80 -14.86 -3.32
CA ASN A 108 7.23 -15.03 -3.58
C ASN A 108 7.63 -16.51 -3.51
N ASP A 109 6.83 -17.35 -4.16
CA ASP A 109 7.04 -18.78 -4.33
C ASP A 109 7.03 -19.15 -5.82
N SER A 110 7.15 -20.44 -6.13
CA SER A 110 7.15 -20.90 -7.52
C SER A 110 5.83 -20.65 -8.26
N ARG A 111 4.72 -20.43 -7.54
CA ARG A 111 3.38 -20.23 -8.14
C ARG A 111 3.13 -18.78 -8.54
N GLN A 112 3.78 -17.82 -7.87
CA GLN A 112 3.62 -16.38 -8.13
C GLN A 112 2.16 -15.93 -8.21
N ALA A 113 1.33 -16.41 -7.27
CA ALA A 113 -0.08 -16.12 -7.20
C ALA A 113 -0.30 -14.60 -7.00
N PRO A 114 -1.02 -13.91 -7.91
CA PRO A 114 -1.27 -12.49 -7.76
C PRO A 114 -2.12 -12.20 -6.54
N ALA A 115 -1.73 -11.19 -5.75
CA ALA A 115 -2.41 -10.76 -4.55
C ALA A 115 -3.00 -9.35 -4.71
N ALA A 116 -2.28 -8.43 -5.36
CA ALA A 116 -2.79 -7.09 -5.64
C ALA A 116 -2.10 -6.46 -6.85
N THR A 117 -2.78 -5.53 -7.50
CA THR A 117 -2.24 -4.71 -8.59
C THR A 117 -2.67 -3.27 -8.39
N TYR A 118 -1.72 -2.34 -8.40
CA TYR A 118 -1.98 -0.91 -8.48
C TYR A 118 -1.70 -0.38 -9.88
N SER A 119 -2.68 0.31 -10.43
CA SER A 119 -2.58 1.08 -11.67
C SER A 119 -2.64 2.58 -11.34
N PRO A 120 -1.67 3.38 -11.81
CA PRO A 120 -1.64 4.81 -11.53
C PRO A 120 -2.83 5.54 -12.18
N SER A 121 -3.14 6.74 -11.67
CA SER A 121 -4.17 7.56 -12.28
C SER A 121 -3.77 7.99 -13.69
N THR A 122 -4.77 8.22 -14.53
CA THR A 122 -4.63 8.81 -15.86
C THR A 122 -5.56 10.01 -15.96
N ARG A 123 -5.50 10.77 -17.05
CA ARG A 123 -6.43 11.89 -17.27
C ARG A 123 -7.90 11.48 -17.25
N LEU A 124 -8.19 10.22 -17.61
CA LEU A 124 -9.56 9.71 -17.76
C LEU A 124 -10.00 8.81 -16.60
N ASN A 125 -9.05 8.22 -15.86
CA ASN A 125 -9.36 7.21 -14.85
C ASN A 125 -8.61 7.51 -13.54
N PRO A 126 -9.27 7.37 -12.37
CA PRO A 126 -8.60 7.47 -11.08
C PRO A 126 -7.57 6.34 -10.93
N GLY A 127 -6.64 6.52 -9.99
CA GLY A 127 -5.75 5.42 -9.59
C GLY A 127 -6.57 4.26 -9.04
N LEU A 128 -6.16 3.02 -9.32
CA LEU A 128 -6.92 1.83 -8.97
C LEU A 128 -6.03 0.82 -8.26
N ILE A 129 -6.49 0.30 -7.12
CA ILE A 129 -5.91 -0.89 -6.51
C ILE A 129 -6.89 -2.06 -6.61
N HIS A 130 -6.50 -3.08 -7.37
CA HIS A 130 -7.19 -4.35 -7.46
C HIS A 130 -6.58 -5.31 -6.43
N ILE A 131 -7.40 -5.91 -5.58
CA ILE A 131 -6.99 -6.96 -4.64
C ILE A 131 -7.67 -8.26 -5.06
N THR A 132 -6.89 -9.32 -5.32
CA THR A 132 -7.45 -10.62 -5.73
C THR A 132 -8.09 -11.34 -4.53
N PRO A 133 -8.89 -12.41 -4.73
CA PRO A 133 -9.38 -13.22 -3.62
C PRO A 133 -8.27 -13.71 -2.68
N HIS A 134 -7.08 -14.02 -3.23
CA HIS A 134 -5.91 -14.37 -2.43
C HIS A 134 -5.42 -13.20 -1.57
N GLY A 135 -5.26 -12.01 -2.16
CA GLY A 135 -4.85 -10.81 -1.43
C GLY A 135 -5.86 -10.32 -0.39
N LEU A 136 -7.16 -10.61 -0.57
CA LEU A 136 -8.20 -10.22 0.39
C LEU A 136 -7.97 -10.84 1.78
N THR A 137 -7.37 -12.03 1.84
CA THR A 137 -7.02 -12.71 3.11
C THR A 137 -5.97 -11.97 3.94
N ILE A 138 -5.21 -11.06 3.31
CA ILE A 138 -4.12 -10.27 3.91
C ILE A 138 -4.28 -8.78 3.57
N THR A 139 -5.51 -8.28 3.52
CA THR A 139 -5.81 -6.91 3.05
C THR A 139 -5.03 -5.84 3.80
N GLY A 140 -4.85 -5.98 5.12
CA GLY A 140 -4.03 -5.06 5.92
C GLY A 140 -2.57 -5.00 5.44
N ASP A 141 -1.95 -6.15 5.21
CA ASP A 141 -0.60 -6.23 4.67
C ASP A 141 -0.52 -5.63 3.26
N VAL A 142 -1.51 -5.92 2.39
CA VAL A 142 -1.59 -5.37 1.02
C VAL A 142 -1.58 -3.84 1.05
N LEU A 143 -2.47 -3.23 1.84
CA LEU A 143 -2.64 -1.78 1.83
C LEU A 143 -1.46 -1.06 2.49
N ILE A 144 -0.94 -1.58 3.60
CA ILE A 144 0.22 -0.99 4.28
C ILE A 144 1.47 -1.08 3.42
N THR A 145 1.72 -2.24 2.81
CA THR A 145 2.88 -2.40 1.94
C THR A 145 2.72 -1.59 0.65
N PHE A 146 1.50 -1.44 0.12
CA PHE A 146 1.21 -0.51 -0.98
C PHE A 146 1.64 0.93 -0.64
N VAL A 147 1.23 1.46 0.52
CA VAL A 147 1.64 2.80 0.99
C VAL A 147 3.15 2.91 1.09
N CYS A 148 3.80 1.89 1.66
CA CYS A 148 5.24 1.85 1.79
C CYS A 148 5.95 1.91 0.42
N VAL A 149 5.55 1.04 -0.52
CA VAL A 149 6.27 0.90 -1.79
C VAL A 149 6.01 2.07 -2.74
N GLU A 150 4.76 2.51 -2.86
CA GLU A 150 4.41 3.66 -3.70
C GLU A 150 4.89 4.97 -3.09
N GLY A 151 4.82 5.10 -1.76
CA GLY A 151 5.33 6.28 -1.08
C GLY A 151 6.84 6.44 -1.24
N GLU A 152 7.61 5.35 -1.09
CA GLU A 152 9.06 5.37 -1.35
C GLU A 152 9.34 5.76 -2.82
N ARG A 153 8.60 5.18 -3.76
CA ARG A 153 8.75 5.45 -5.20
C ARG A 153 8.50 6.93 -5.51
N ARG A 154 7.43 7.53 -4.99
CA ARG A 154 7.11 8.95 -5.22
C ARG A 154 8.08 9.90 -4.53
N ASN A 155 8.52 9.59 -3.32
CA ASN A 155 9.53 10.39 -2.64
C ASN A 155 10.88 10.33 -3.37
N ALA A 156 11.26 9.16 -3.90
CA ALA A 156 12.45 9.02 -4.72
C ALA A 156 12.37 9.81 -6.04
N GLN A 157 11.19 9.92 -6.65
CA GLN A 157 10.97 10.77 -7.83
C GLN A 157 11.12 12.26 -7.50
N ARG A 158 10.48 12.73 -6.40
CA ARG A 158 10.58 14.13 -5.95
C ARG A 158 12.00 14.58 -5.63
N ARG A 159 12.87 13.67 -5.17
CA ARG A 159 14.28 13.98 -4.88
C ARG A 159 15.17 14.10 -6.11
N LYS A 160 14.69 13.66 -7.28
CA LYS A 160 15.43 13.74 -8.55
C LYS A 160 15.08 14.99 -9.36
N THR A 161 14.01 15.70 -8.98
CA THR A 161 13.57 16.97 -9.56
C THR A 161 14.16 18.11 -8.76
#